data_AF-A0A7C5ZLB6-F1
#
_entry.id   AF-A0A7C5ZLB6-F1
#
_cell.length_a   1.000
_cell.length_b   1.000
_cell.length_c   1.000
_cell.angle_alpha   90.00
_cell.angle_beta   90.00
_cell.angle_gamma   90.00
#
_symmetry.space_group_name_H-M   'P 1'
#
loop_
_entity.id
_entity.type
_entity.pdbx_description
1 polymer ?
#
loop_
_entity_poly.entity_id
_entity_poly.type
_entity_poly.pdbx_seq_one_letter_code
_entity_poly.pdbx_strand_id
1 'polypeptide(L)'
;MIEMRLYGTLRRYGPTGNPRVECVVQAEAAPGDETVRDLLAGLGIPPGEVASVFINGRWTSAGVDAPIAGVTRLGLFPAEMSLLYV
;
A
#
# COMPACT_ATOMS: atom_id res chain seq x y z
N MET A 1 -5.58 0.28 -13.22
CA MET A 1 -5.33 -0.95 -12.47
C MET A 1 -4.00 -0.85 -11.75
N ILE A 2 -3.98 -0.99 -10.43
CA ILE A 2 -2.78 -0.86 -9.58
C ILE A 2 -2.61 -2.15 -8.77
N GLU A 3 -1.43 -2.77 -8.85
CA GLU A 3 -1.08 -3.91 -8.01
C GLU A 3 -0.65 -3.44 -6.63
N MET A 4 -1.39 -3.81 -5.58
CA MET A 4 -1.07 -3.49 -4.20
C MET A 4 -0.53 -4.74 -3.49
N ARG A 5 0.76 -4.73 -3.16
CA ARG A 5 1.45 -5.81 -2.46
C ARG A 5 1.45 -5.50 -0.95
N LEU A 6 0.81 -6.38 -0.18
CA LEU A 6 0.65 -6.24 1.26
C LEU A 6 1.68 -7.09 2.00
N TYR A 7 2.37 -6.46 2.96
CA TYR A 7 3.40 -7.10 3.79
C TYR A 7 3.00 -7.14 5.27
N GLY A 8 3.65 -8.03 6.04
CA GLY A 8 3.44 -8.16 7.48
C GLY A 8 1.97 -8.32 7.87
N THR A 9 1.52 -7.54 8.87
CA THR A 9 0.14 -7.58 9.38
C THR A 9 -0.90 -7.03 8.41
N LEU A 10 -0.52 -6.26 7.38
CA LEU A 10 -1.45 -5.77 6.36
C LEU A 10 -2.01 -6.90 5.48
N ARG A 11 -1.36 -8.06 5.45
CA ARG A 11 -1.80 -9.23 4.68
C ARG A 11 -3.22 -9.70 5.03
N ARG A 12 -3.72 -9.36 6.22
CA ARG A 12 -5.10 -9.64 6.64
C ARG A 12 -6.18 -8.93 5.80
N TYR A 13 -5.79 -7.88 5.08
CA TYR A 13 -6.66 -7.14 4.15
C TYR A 13 -6.62 -7.70 2.72
N GLY A 14 -5.80 -8.73 2.47
CA GLY A 14 -5.67 -9.36 1.16
C GLY A 14 -6.17 -10.81 1.15
N PRO A 15 -5.93 -11.53 0.03
CA PRO A 15 -6.45 -12.88 -0.16
C PRO A 15 -5.76 -13.94 0.70
N THR A 16 -4.63 -13.64 1.34
CA THR A 16 -3.89 -14.63 2.12
C THR A 16 -2.99 -14.03 3.21
N GLY A 17 -3.08 -14.59 4.42
CA GLY A 17 -2.16 -14.31 5.51
C GLY A 17 -0.84 -15.08 5.47
N ASN A 18 -0.68 -16.05 4.55
CA ASN A 18 0.50 -16.95 4.54
C ASN A 18 1.78 -16.18 4.14
N PRO A 19 2.79 -16.02 5.01
CA PRO A 19 3.97 -15.21 4.72
C PRO A 19 4.89 -15.78 3.63
N ARG A 20 4.69 -17.03 3.19
CA ARG A 20 5.53 -17.70 2.19
C ARG A 20 5.11 -17.41 0.74
N VAL A 21 4.01 -16.69 0.52
CA VAL A 21 3.49 -16.36 -0.80
C VAL A 21 3.30 -14.86 -0.96
N GLU A 22 3.14 -14.37 -2.17
CA GLU A 22 2.75 -12.98 -2.38
C GLU A 22 1.30 -12.76 -1.90
N CYS A 23 1.04 -11.59 -1.30
CA CYS A 23 -0.33 -11.15 -0.98
C CYS A 23 -0.58 -9.89 -1.82
N VAL A 24 -1.23 -10.08 -2.96
CA VAL A 24 -1.48 -9.02 -3.94
C VAL A 24 -2.97 -8.75 -4.01
N VAL A 25 -3.34 -7.48 -3.92
CA VAL A 25 -4.68 -6.98 -4.18
C VAL A 25 -4.63 -6.10 -5.42
N GLN A 26 -5.71 -6.15 -6.16
CA GLN A 26 -5.87 -5.53 -7.46
C GLN A 26 -6.85 -4.36 -7.25
N ALA A 27 -6.35 -3.13 -7.29
CA ALA A 27 -7.14 -1.94 -7.00
C ALA A 27 -7.38 -1.10 -8.27
N GLU A 28 -8.60 -0.62 -8.40
CA GLU A 28 -8.98 0.39 -9.39
C GLU A 28 -9.09 1.73 -8.68
N ALA A 29 -8.42 2.75 -9.23
CA ALA A 29 -8.59 4.11 -8.75
C ALA A 29 -9.99 4.60 -9.18
N ALA A 30 -10.79 5.00 -8.20
CA ALA A 30 -12.08 5.61 -8.45
C ALA A 30 -11.91 7.04 -8.99
N PRO A 31 -12.91 7.59 -9.70
CA PRO A 31 -12.91 9.00 -10.05
C PRO A 31 -12.79 9.89 -8.81
N GLY A 32 -11.72 10.67 -8.73
CA GLY A 32 -11.41 11.53 -7.58
C GLY A 32 -10.33 10.99 -6.64
N ASP A 33 -9.87 9.75 -6.82
CA ASP A 33 -8.71 9.24 -6.08
C ASP A 33 -7.44 9.90 -6.63
N GLU A 34 -6.69 10.56 -5.74
CA GLU A 34 -5.45 11.27 -6.10
C GLU A 34 -4.22 10.67 -5.42
N THR A 35 -4.41 10.00 -4.29
CA THR A 35 -3.35 9.54 -3.39
C THR A 35 -3.47 8.08 -3.00
N VAL A 36 -2.38 7.53 -2.44
CA VAL A 36 -2.38 6.15 -1.94
C VAL A 36 -3.41 5.97 -0.81
N ARG A 37 -3.62 6.99 0.02
CA ARG A 37 -4.65 7.02 1.07
C ARG A 37 -6.05 6.74 0.53
N ASP A 38 -6.39 7.29 -0.63
CA ASP A 38 -7.70 7.09 -1.25
C ASP A 38 -7.90 5.62 -1.66
N LEU A 39 -6.85 5.01 -2.24
CA LEU A 39 -6.86 3.57 -2.56
C LEU A 39 -6.95 2.68 -1.32
N LEU A 40 -6.31 3.07 -0.21
CA LEU A 40 -6.39 2.33 1.05
C LEU A 40 -7.80 2.32 1.62
N ALA A 41 -8.55 3.41 1.47
CA ALA A 41 -9.94 3.50 1.92
C ALA A 41 -10.83 2.47 1.21
N GLY A 42 -10.62 2.25 -0.10
CA GLY A 42 -11.32 1.22 -0.88
C GLY A 42 -11.05 -0.21 -0.40
N LEU A 43 -9.90 -0.45 0.26
CA LEU A 43 -9.53 -1.74 0.85
C LEU A 43 -9.87 -1.87 2.33
N GLY A 44 -10.42 -0.82 2.95
CA GLY A 44 -10.67 -0.77 4.38
C GLY A 44 -9.38 -0.79 5.23
N ILE A 45 -8.24 -0.38 4.65
CA ILE A 45 -6.96 -0.30 5.36
C ILE A 45 -6.85 1.08 6.00
N PRO A 46 -6.77 1.19 7.34
CA PRO A 46 -6.55 2.47 7.99
C PRO A 46 -5.17 3.03 7.62
N PRO A 47 -5.04 4.31 7.23
CA PRO A 47 -3.75 4.87 6.79
C PRO A 47 -2.69 4.85 7.90
N GLY A 48 -3.09 4.93 9.18
CA GLY A 48 -2.18 4.83 10.32
C GLY A 48 -1.56 3.44 10.50
N GLU A 49 -2.07 2.41 9.82
CA GLU A 49 -1.44 1.09 9.80
C GLU A 49 -0.31 0.98 8.78
N VAL A 50 -0.16 1.95 7.87
CA VAL A 50 0.85 1.91 6.81
C VAL A 50 1.97 2.90 7.14
N ALA A 51 3.18 2.40 7.41
CA ALA A 51 4.33 3.26 7.68
C ALA A 51 5.21 3.53 6.46
N SER A 52 5.32 2.58 5.53
CA SER A 52 6.20 2.71 4.38
C SER A 52 5.50 2.29 3.11
N VAL A 53 5.62 3.16 2.10
CA VAL A 53 5.02 3.00 0.79
C VAL A 53 6.14 2.97 -0.24
N PHE A 54 6.06 1.99 -1.15
CA PHE A 54 6.94 1.88 -2.30
C PHE A 54 6.12 2.03 -3.57
N ILE A 55 6.46 3.00 -4.40
CA ILE A 55 5.84 3.25 -5.71
C ILE A 55 6.73 2.67 -6.78
N ASN A 56 6.21 1.71 -7.57
CA ASN A 56 6.93 1.04 -8.65
C ASN A 56 8.32 0.53 -8.20
N GLY A 57 8.41 0.02 -6.96
CA GLY A 57 9.64 -0.49 -6.36
C GLY A 57 10.56 0.53 -5.72
N ARG A 58 10.20 1.83 -5.69
CA ARG A 58 10.97 2.91 -5.06
C ARG A 58 10.28 3.42 -3.81
N TRP A 59 11.02 3.53 -2.71
CA TRP A 59 10.51 4.14 -1.49
C TRP A 59 10.17 5.62 -1.73
N THR A 60 9.14 6.11 -1.03
CA THR A 60 8.76 7.53 -1.04
C THR A 60 8.58 8.05 0.39
N SER A 61 9.08 9.25 0.64
CA SER A 61 8.87 9.96 1.91
C SER A 61 7.46 10.52 2.06
N ALA A 62 6.70 10.65 0.97
CA ALA A 62 5.31 11.11 1.02
C ALA A 62 4.35 10.07 1.62
N GLY A 63 4.79 8.82 1.78
CA GLY A 63 3.99 7.77 2.42
C GLY A 63 2.64 7.56 1.75
N VAL A 64 1.56 7.58 2.55
CA VAL A 64 0.18 7.41 2.07
C VAL A 64 -0.36 8.62 1.31
N ASP A 65 0.26 9.79 1.44
CA ASP A 65 -0.16 11.00 0.72
C ASP A 65 0.52 11.12 -0.66
N ALA A 66 1.30 10.10 -1.05
CA ALA A 66 1.94 10.06 -2.36
C ALA A 66 0.90 9.95 -3.49
N PRO A 67 1.10 10.65 -4.63
CA PRO A 67 0.15 10.64 -5.74
C PRO A 67 0.13 9.28 -6.44
N ILE A 68 -1.05 8.88 -6.96
CA ILE A 68 -1.24 7.60 -7.66
C ILE A 68 -1.19 7.71 -9.19
N ALA A 69 -1.01 8.93 -9.72
CA ALA A 69 -0.85 9.16 -11.14
C ALA A 69 0.40 8.42 -11.69
N GLY A 70 0.19 7.53 -12.67
CA GLY A 70 1.27 6.73 -13.27
C GLY A 70 1.78 5.57 -12.40
N VAL A 71 1.13 5.30 -11.27
CA VAL A 71 1.46 4.17 -10.42
C VAL A 71 0.88 2.89 -11.02
N THR A 72 1.70 1.85 -11.14
CA THR A 72 1.26 0.50 -11.56
C THR A 72 1.41 -0.51 -10.43
N ARG A 73 2.32 -0.25 -9.49
CA ARG A 73 2.58 -1.12 -8.33
C ARG A 73 2.83 -0.32 -7.05
N LEU A 74 2.18 -0.73 -5.98
CA LEU A 74 2.39 -0.26 -4.61
C LEU A 74 2.90 -1.40 -3.73
N GLY A 75 3.95 -1.14 -2.94
CA GLY A 75 4.35 -1.99 -1.82
C GLY A 75 3.99 -1.30 -0.51
N LEU A 76 3.20 -1.97 0.33
CA LEU A 76 2.67 -1.40 1.57
C LEU A 76 3.18 -2.19 2.78
N PHE A 77 3.83 -1.49 3.70
CA PHE A 77 4.42 -2.08 4.90
C PHE A 77 3.72 -1.54 6.15
N PRO A 78 3.46 -2.41 7.13
CA PRO A 78 2.73 -2.03 8.33
C PRO A 78 3.55 -1.10 9.23
N ALA A 79 2.87 -0.44 10.17
CA ALA A 79 3.45 0.48 11.14
C ALA A 79 4.63 -0.12 11.93
N GLU A 80 4.54 -1.40 12.34
CA GLU A 80 5.63 -2.08 13.06
C GLU A 80 6.88 -2.35 12.21
N MET A 81 6.81 -2.15 10.89
CA MET A 81 7.91 -2.30 9.93
C MET A 81 8.43 -0.95 9.42
N SER A 82 8.19 0.13 10.15
CA SER A 82 8.69 1.46 9.75
C SER A 82 10.20 1.43 9.53
N LEU A 83 10.63 2.00 8.40
CA LEU A 83 12.04 2.27 8.17
C LEU A 83 12.52 3.30 9.20
N LEU A 84 13.72 3.09 9.77
CA LEU A 84 14.32 3.95 10.79
C LEU A 84 15.00 5.21 10.21
N TYR A 85 14.75 5.54 8.94
CA TYR A 85 15.32 6.74 8.32
C TYR A 85 14.55 7.98 8.79
N VAL A 86 15.07 8.61 9.84
CA VAL A 86 14.73 9.97 10.32
C VAL A 86 15.55 11.03 9.61
#